data_AF-A0A946URR0-F1
#
_entry.id   AF-A0A946URR0-F1
#
_cell.length_a   1.000
_cell.length_b   1.000
_cell.length_c   1.000
_cell.angle_alpha   90.00
_cell.angle_beta   90.00
_cell.angle_gamma   90.00
#
_symmetry.space_group_name_H-M   'P 1'
#
loop_
_entity.id
_entity.type
_entity.pdbx_description
1 polymer ?
#
loop_
_entity_poly.entity_id
_entity_poly.type
_entity_poly.pdbx_seq_one_letter_code
_entity_poly.pdbx_strand_id
1 'polypeptide(L)'
;IIMAISLELHRSLGAFIALIVVNCLILGRAEAFASKNTIPRSMLDALGMGVGFTLALLSIGMVREILGSNSLFGIALFPDGFQTWTVMVLPSGGFFAMAIWLLVVNWLKNRQAENEAQAQELTS
;
A
#
# COMPACT_ATOMS: atom_id res chain seq x y z
N ILE A 1 24.68 12.74 4.85
CA ILE A 1 24.62 12.93 3.38
C ILE A 1 23.50 13.90 3.00
N ILE A 2 22.23 13.61 3.33
CA ILE A 2 21.08 14.45 2.91
C ILE A 2 21.20 15.90 3.41
N MET A 3 21.58 16.12 4.68
CA MET A 3 21.81 17.46 5.25
C MET A 3 22.91 18.27 4.52
N ALA A 4 23.87 17.59 3.89
CA ALA A 4 24.96 18.23 3.18
C ALA A 4 24.62 18.63 1.73
N ILE A 5 23.56 18.05 1.16
CA ILE A 5 23.14 18.29 -0.23
C ILE A 5 21.92 19.23 -0.29
N SER A 6 20.97 19.09 0.65
CA SER A 6 19.81 19.99 0.75
C SER A 6 19.20 19.97 2.15
N LEU A 7 19.20 21.14 2.81
CA LEU A 7 18.64 21.31 4.15
C LEU A 7 17.11 21.20 4.15
N GLU A 8 16.46 21.64 3.07
CA GLU A 8 15.01 21.65 2.92
C GLU A 8 14.44 20.23 2.76
N LEU A 9 15.13 19.38 1.99
CA LEU A 9 14.75 17.97 1.87
C LEU A 9 14.94 17.21 3.19
N HIS A 10 16.02 17.51 3.92
CA HIS A 10 16.26 16.89 5.22
C HIS A 10 15.17 17.24 6.25
N ARG A 11 14.67 18.49 6.25
CA ARG A 11 13.58 18.91 7.13
C ARG A 11 12.26 18.20 6.81
N SER A 12 11.94 18.01 5.53
CA SER A 12 10.69 17.37 5.12
C SER A 12 10.71 15.84 5.28
N LEU A 13 11.86 15.19 5.04
CA LEU A 13 11.99 13.72 5.15
C LEU A 13 12.49 13.23 6.51
N GLY A 14 12.96 14.12 7.39
CA GLY A 14 13.64 13.77 8.64
C GLY A 14 12.84 12.79 9.51
N ALA A 15 11.55 13.06 9.71
CA ALA A 15 10.66 12.18 10.47
C ALA A 15 10.38 10.84 9.77
N PHE A 16 10.26 10.85 8.45
CA PHE A 16 10.00 9.64 7.67
C PHE A 16 11.18 8.66 7.69
N ILE A 17 12.42 9.16 7.74
CA ILE A 17 13.62 8.29 7.83
C ILE A 17 13.54 7.41 9.08
N ALA A 18 13.17 7.96 10.23
CA ALA A 18 13.00 7.18 11.46
C ALA A 18 11.89 6.12 11.32
N LEU A 19 10.76 6.49 10.72
CA LEU A 19 9.63 5.57 10.48
C LEU A 19 9.96 4.45 9.49
N ILE A 20 10.82 4.70 8.51
CA ILE A 20 11.28 3.70 7.54
C ILE A 20 12.18 2.67 8.23
N VAL A 21 13.11 3.10 9.08
CA VAL A 21 14.06 2.21 9.77
C VAL A 21 13.34 1.28 10.75
N VAL A 22 12.30 1.77 11.43
CA VAL A 22 11.50 0.96 12.37
C VAL A 22 10.30 0.27 11.71
N ASN A 23 10.18 0.35 10.39
CA ASN A 23 9.05 -0.25 9.68
C ASN A 23 9.05 -1.77 9.86
N CYS A 24 7.97 -2.30 10.43
CA CYS A 24 7.86 -3.72 10.76
C CYS A 24 7.89 -4.64 9.53
N LEU A 25 7.41 -4.18 8.37
CA LEU A 25 7.45 -4.96 7.13
C LEU A 25 8.90 -5.08 6.63
N ILE A 26 9.68 -3.99 6.68
CA ILE A 26 11.08 -4.02 6.25
C ILE A 26 11.92 -4.90 7.19
N LEU A 27 11.80 -4.71 8.52
CA LEU A 27 12.51 -5.54 9.50
C LEU A 27 12.11 -7.01 9.40
N GLY A 28 10.81 -7.31 9.31
CA GLY A 28 10.31 -8.68 9.23
C GLY A 28 10.77 -9.42 7.96
N ARG A 29 10.84 -8.73 6.81
CA ARG A 29 11.37 -9.34 5.56
C ARG A 29 12.90 -9.48 5.59
N ALA A 30 13.61 -8.53 6.18
CA ALA A 30 15.06 -8.64 6.35
C ALA A 30 15.43 -9.85 7.22
N GLU A 31 14.71 -10.07 8.32
CA GLU A 31 14.94 -11.20 9.22
C GLU A 31 14.53 -12.54 8.59
N ALA A 32 13.36 -12.62 7.96
CA ALA A 32 12.84 -13.88 7.43
C ALA A 32 13.50 -14.31 6.11
N PHE A 33 13.79 -13.37 5.21
CA PHE A 33 14.21 -13.66 3.83
C PHE A 33 15.70 -13.40 3.61
N ALA A 34 16.21 -12.22 4.01
CA ALA A 34 17.61 -11.87 3.75
C ALA A 34 18.60 -12.67 4.63
N SER A 35 18.18 -13.11 5.81
CA SER A 35 18.99 -13.99 6.68
C SER A 35 19.28 -15.38 6.09
N LYS A 36 18.42 -15.87 5.17
CA LYS A 36 18.46 -17.26 4.68
C LYS A 36 18.72 -17.40 3.18
N ASN A 37 18.78 -16.30 2.42
CA ASN A 37 18.92 -16.32 0.95
C ASN A 37 20.15 -15.55 0.46
N THR A 38 20.59 -15.85 -0.76
CA THR A 38 21.71 -15.15 -1.42
C THR A 38 21.34 -13.72 -1.80
N ILE A 39 22.34 -12.83 -1.82
CA ILE A 39 22.22 -11.39 -2.16
C ILE A 39 21.28 -11.12 -3.36
N PRO A 40 21.45 -11.74 -4.55
CA PRO A 40 20.62 -11.42 -5.71
C PRO A 40 19.14 -11.79 -5.52
N ARG A 41 18.85 -12.86 -4.77
CA ARG A 41 17.48 -13.28 -4.49
C ARG A 41 16.80 -12.34 -3.49
N SER A 42 17.54 -11.88 -2.49
CA SER A 42 17.07 -10.89 -1.50
C SER A 42 16.82 -9.52 -2.13
N MET A 43 17.61 -9.12 -3.14
CA MET A 43 17.38 -7.88 -3.88
C MET A 43 16.06 -7.91 -4.68
N LEU A 44 15.76 -9.04 -5.33
CA LEU A 44 14.50 -9.21 -6.04
C LEU A 44 13.29 -9.21 -5.09
N ASP A 45 13.41 -9.83 -3.92
CA ASP A 45 12.37 -9.76 -2.87
C ASP A 45 12.14 -8.33 -2.39
N ALA A 46 13.21 -7.60 -2.07
CA ALA A 46 13.12 -6.22 -1.61
C ALA A 46 12.49 -5.30 -2.66
N LEU A 47 12.83 -5.47 -3.94
CA LEU A 47 12.22 -4.72 -5.04
C LEU A 47 10.74 -5.07 -5.20
N GLY A 48 10.38 -6.36 -5.20
CA GLY A 48 8.99 -6.81 -5.33
C GLY A 48 8.12 -6.32 -4.17
N MET A 49 8.62 -6.46 -2.93
CA MET A 49 7.92 -5.98 -1.73
C MET A 49 7.81 -4.45 -1.70
N GLY A 50 8.86 -3.73 -2.11
CA GLY A 50 8.85 -2.27 -2.19
C GLY A 50 7.83 -1.76 -3.20
N VAL A 51 7.85 -2.28 -4.43
CA VAL A 51 6.89 -1.91 -5.50
C VAL A 51 5.46 -2.32 -5.12
N GLY A 52 5.27 -3.51 -4.54
CA GLY A 52 3.95 -3.94 -4.08
C GLY A 52 3.41 -3.05 -2.97
N PHE A 53 4.25 -2.64 -2.02
CA PHE A 53 3.86 -1.75 -0.93
C PHE A 53 3.46 -0.36 -1.43
N THR A 54 4.23 0.23 -2.37
CA THR A 54 3.87 1.53 -2.95
C THR A 54 2.58 1.46 -3.76
N LEU A 55 2.37 0.41 -4.57
CA LEU A 55 1.12 0.21 -5.31
C LEU A 55 -0.10 0.01 -4.40
N ALA A 56 0.07 -0.73 -3.30
CA ALA A 56 -0.99 -0.92 -2.31
C ALA A 56 -1.37 0.40 -1.62
N LEU A 57 -0.37 1.16 -1.16
CA LEU A 57 -0.60 2.48 -0.56
C LEU A 57 -1.20 3.47 -1.55
N LEU A 58 -0.76 3.44 -2.81
CA LEU A 58 -1.32 4.27 -3.87
C LEU A 58 -2.80 3.95 -4.12
N SER A 59 -3.14 2.67 -4.25
CA SER A 59 -4.53 2.24 -4.50
C SER A 59 -5.45 2.67 -3.36
N ILE A 60 -5.01 2.50 -2.12
CA ILE A 60 -5.79 2.87 -0.94
C ILE A 60 -5.84 4.40 -0.78
N GLY A 61 -4.75 5.09 -1.09
CA GLY A 61 -4.67 6.54 -1.14
C GLY A 61 -5.65 7.14 -2.15
N MET A 62 -5.73 6.58 -3.36
CA MET A 62 -6.68 7.03 -4.38
C MET A 62 -8.13 6.91 -3.90
N VAL A 63 -8.51 5.75 -3.33
CA VAL A 63 -9.87 5.57 -2.79
C VAL A 63 -10.15 6.56 -1.66
N ARG A 64 -9.16 6.81 -0.79
CA ARG A 64 -9.29 7.78 0.31
C ARG A 64 -9.36 9.23 -0.17
N GLU A 65 -8.68 9.58 -1.25
CA GLU A 65 -8.73 10.92 -1.85
C GLU A 65 -10.10 11.17 -2.51
N ILE A 66 -10.60 10.19 -3.28
CA ILE A 66 -11.91 10.27 -3.93
C ILE A 66 -13.03 10.41 -2.89
N LEU A 67 -13.02 9.59 -1.83
CA LEU A 67 -14.06 9.59 -0.79
C LEU A 67 -13.89 10.70 0.25
N GLY A 68 -12.65 11.13 0.48
CA GLY A 68 -12.32 12.18 1.43
C GLY A 68 -12.54 13.56 0.85
N SER A 69 -11.81 13.92 -0.23
CA SER A 69 -11.75 15.28 -0.78
C SER A 69 -12.49 15.45 -2.10
N ASN A 70 -13.21 14.43 -2.60
CA ASN A 70 -13.92 14.47 -3.88
C ASN A 70 -13.01 14.87 -5.07
N SER A 71 -11.71 14.60 -4.93
CA SER A 71 -10.67 14.92 -5.90
C SER A 71 -9.80 13.70 -6.17
N LEU A 72 -9.12 13.73 -7.31
CA LEU A 72 -8.13 12.72 -7.66
C LEU A 72 -6.90 13.43 -8.21
N PHE A 73 -5.77 13.28 -7.51
CA PHE A 73 -4.52 14.00 -7.80
C PHE A 73 -4.71 15.53 -7.92
N GLY A 74 -5.58 16.10 -7.09
CA GLY A 74 -5.88 17.53 -7.10
C GLY A 74 -6.83 18.02 -8.22
N ILE A 75 -7.36 17.12 -9.05
CA ILE A 75 -8.43 17.43 -10.01
C ILE A 75 -9.78 17.18 -9.31
N ALA A 76 -10.60 18.22 -9.19
CA ALA A 76 -11.94 18.11 -8.62
C ALA A 76 -12.85 17.27 -9.54
N LEU A 77 -13.40 16.18 -9.03
CA LEU A 77 -14.27 15.28 -9.79
C LEU A 77 -15.76 15.62 -9.62
N PHE A 78 -16.14 16.35 -8.57
CA PHE A 78 -17.53 16.72 -8.28
C PHE A 78 -17.68 18.25 -8.09
N PRO A 79 -18.79 18.87 -8.56
CA PRO A 79 -19.10 20.28 -8.29
C PRO A 79 -19.49 20.54 -6.83
N ASP A 80 -19.40 21.81 -6.41
CA ASP A 80 -19.36 22.46 -5.07
C ASP A 80 -20.41 22.08 -3.99
N GLY A 81 -21.05 20.91 -4.03
CA GLY A 81 -22.13 20.51 -3.12
C GLY A 81 -21.95 19.19 -2.35
N PHE A 82 -20.83 18.47 -2.52
CA PHE A 82 -20.59 17.23 -1.78
C PHE A 82 -19.92 17.50 -0.43
N GLN A 83 -20.56 17.06 0.65
CA GLN A 83 -19.89 17.02 1.96
C GLN A 83 -18.76 15.99 1.92
N THR A 84 -17.53 16.51 1.96
CA THR A 84 -16.30 15.79 2.26
C THR A 84 -16.51 14.82 3.42
N TRP A 85 -16.30 13.53 3.18
CA TRP A 85 -16.40 12.53 4.25
C TRP A 85 -15.13 12.57 5.09
N THR A 86 -15.03 13.54 6.01
CA THR A 86 -13.83 13.81 6.83
C THR A 86 -13.34 12.57 7.57
N VAL A 87 -14.23 11.64 7.91
CA VAL A 87 -13.91 10.34 8.53
C VAL A 87 -12.88 9.53 7.73
N MET A 88 -12.89 9.63 6.39
CA MET A 88 -11.93 8.92 5.53
C MET A 88 -10.52 9.51 5.55
N VAL A 89 -10.37 10.78 5.93
CA VAL A 89 -9.07 11.46 6.06
C VAL A 89 -8.39 11.11 7.40
N LEU A 90 -9.19 10.85 8.44
CA LEU A 90 -8.68 10.43 9.75
C LEU A 90 -8.04 9.02 9.70
N PRO A 91 -7.18 8.67 10.68
CA PRO A 91 -6.57 7.34 10.77
C PRO A 91 -7.59 6.19 10.78
N SER A 92 -8.76 6.41 11.37
CA SER A 92 -9.87 5.44 11.39
C SER A 92 -10.33 5.05 9.98
N GLY A 93 -10.43 6.02 9.06
CA GLY A 93 -10.77 5.78 7.65
C GLY A 93 -9.75 4.89 6.93
N GLY A 94 -8.46 5.00 7.28
CA GLY A 94 -7.41 4.14 6.75
C GLY A 94 -7.60 2.67 7.10
N PHE A 95 -8.01 2.36 8.34
CA PHE A 95 -8.32 1.00 8.76
C PHE A 95 -9.52 0.41 8.03
N PHE A 96 -10.57 1.20 7.82
CA PHE A 96 -11.73 0.76 7.03
C PHE A 96 -11.36 0.48 5.57
N ALA A 97 -10.57 1.36 4.95
CA ALA A 97 -10.11 1.14 3.58
C ALA A 97 -9.25 -0.13 3.46
N MET A 98 -8.35 -0.38 4.41
CA MET A 98 -7.57 -1.62 4.48
C MET A 98 -8.45 -2.86 4.67
N ALA A 99 -9.45 -2.80 5.56
CA ALA A 99 -10.37 -3.90 5.79
C ALA A 99 -11.21 -4.24 4.54
N ILE A 100 -11.72 -3.22 3.85
CA ILE A 100 -12.46 -3.38 2.59
C ILE A 100 -11.54 -3.98 1.52
N TRP A 101 -10.31 -3.48 1.38
CA TRP A 101 -9.37 -4.01 0.39
C TRP A 101 -9.02 -5.48 0.66
N LEU A 102 -8.78 -5.85 1.92
CA LEU A 102 -8.56 -7.24 2.32
C LEU A 102 -9.79 -8.12 2.03
N LEU A 103 -10.99 -7.61 2.30
CA LEU A 103 -12.24 -8.31 1.99
C LEU A 103 -12.39 -8.54 0.48
N VAL A 104 -12.14 -7.52 -0.33
CA VAL A 104 -12.21 -7.60 -1.80
C VAL A 104 -11.18 -8.58 -2.33
N VAL A 105 -9.91 -8.48 -1.91
CA VAL A 105 -8.85 -9.40 -2.35
C VAL A 105 -9.16 -10.83 -1.92
N ASN A 106 -9.61 -11.04 -0.68
CA ASN A 106 -9.95 -12.37 -0.21
C ASN A 106 -11.17 -12.95 -0.95
N TRP A 107 -12.17 -12.12 -1.25
CA TRP A 107 -13.34 -12.53 -2.03
C TRP A 107 -12.98 -12.88 -3.47
N LEU A 108 -12.14 -12.08 -4.12
CA LEU A 108 -11.62 -12.39 -5.46
C LEU A 108 -10.80 -13.68 -5.46
N LYS A 109 -9.95 -13.88 -4.44
CA LYS A 109 -9.15 -15.10 -4.29
C LYS A 109 -10.04 -16.33 -4.05
N ASN A 110 -11.10 -16.21 -3.26
CA ASN A 110 -12.05 -17.31 -3.04
C ASN A 110 -12.76 -17.70 -4.34
N ARG A 111 -13.18 -16.70 -5.14
CA ARG A 111 -13.77 -16.95 -6.47
C ARG A 111 -12.77 -17.54 -7.47
N GLN A 112 -11.50 -17.13 -7.40
CA GLN A 112 -10.44 -17.75 -8.21
C GLN A 112 -10.21 -19.21 -7.81
N ALA A 113 -10.18 -19.52 -6.51
CA ALA A 113 -10.07 -20.89 -6.03
C ALA A 113 -11.27 -21.75 -6.43
N GLU A 114 -12.50 -21.20 -6.41
CA GLU A 114 -13.69 -21.88 -6.92
C GLU A 114 -13.64 -22.09 -8.44
N ASN A 115 -13.17 -21.10 -9.21
CA ASN A 115 -12.99 -21.22 -10.66
C ASN A 115 -11.87 -22.21 -11.03
N GLU A 116 -10.78 -22.28 -10.24
CA GLU A 116 -9.69 -23.24 -10.41
C GLU A 116 -10.14 -24.67 -10.07
N ALA A 117 -10.97 -24.84 -9.03
CA ALA A 117 -11.57 -26.12 -8.67
C ALA A 117 -12.53 -26.62 -9.78
N GLN A 118 -13.39 -25.73 -10.32
CA GLN A 118 -14.27 -26.07 -11.45
C GLN A 118 -13.51 -26.34 -12.76
N ALA A 119 -12.38 -25.66 -12.99
CA ALA A 119 -11.52 -25.94 -14.14
C ALA A 119 -10.85 -27.32 -14.05
N GLN A 120 -10.52 -27.78 -12.84
CA GLN A 120 -10.00 -29.14 -12.60
C GLN A 120 -11.06 -30.23 -12.78
N GLU A 121 -12.32 -29.99 -12.40
CA GLU A 121 -13.43 -30.95 -12.64
C GLU A 121 -13.82 -31.08 -14.13
N LEU A 122 -13.59 -30.04 -14.94
CA LEU A 122 -13.89 -30.10 -16.39
C LEU A 122 -12.77 -30.76 -17.21
N THR A 123 -11.58 -30.98 -16.62
CA THR A 123 -10.44 -31.66 -17.26
C THR A 123 -10.28 -33.12 -16.85
N SER A 124 -11.13 -33.65 -15.96
CA SER A 124 -11.19 -35.05 -15.55
C SER A 124 -12.32 -35.82 -16.19
#